data_AF-A0A7G7KFV7-F1
#
_entry.id   AF-A0A7G7KFV7-F1
#
_cell.length_a   1.000
_cell.length_b   1.000
_cell.length_c   1.000
_cell.angle_alpha   90.00
_cell.angle_beta   90.00
_cell.angle_gamma   90.00
#
_symmetry.space_group_name_H-M   'P 1'
#
loop_
_entity.id
_entity.type
_entity.pdbx_description
1 polymer ?
#
loop_
_entity_poly.entity_id
_entity_poly.type
_entity_poly.pdbx_seq_one_letter_code
_entity_poly.pdbx_strand_id
1 'polypeptide(L)'
;MERRAEPIFLRIRPGDHVAVRGLHPSSPASDWWIGAVLHCDGGARGPQPSLCQVACIDTGIIHTVNADQIVDRLRPGPGDAQSRPSPPGNLREQAKARGS
;
A
#
# COMPACT_ATOMS: atom_id res chain seq x y z
N MET A 1 27.77 13.40 -7.10
CA MET A 1 27.13 12.13 -7.46
C MET A 1 25.78 12.08 -6.75
N GLU A 2 24.70 12.50 -7.41
CA GLU A 2 23.35 12.32 -6.86
C GLU A 2 23.07 10.81 -6.79
N ARG A 3 22.80 10.30 -5.59
CA ARG A 3 22.19 8.99 -5.44
C ARG A 3 20.86 9.06 -6.18
N ARG A 4 20.76 8.44 -7.37
CA ARG A 4 19.45 8.15 -7.98
C ARG A 4 18.66 7.36 -6.96
N ALA A 5 17.78 8.03 -6.23
CA ALA A 5 16.85 7.36 -5.34
C ALA A 5 16.08 6.37 -6.21
N GLU A 6 16.03 5.11 -5.80
CA GLU A 6 15.23 4.12 -6.52
C GLU A 6 13.79 4.62 -6.60
N PRO A 7 13.15 4.53 -7.78
CA PRO A 7 11.78 4.95 -7.94
C PRO A 7 10.88 4.29 -6.91
N ILE A 8 10.01 5.07 -6.26
CA ILE A 8 9.17 4.60 -5.16
C ILE A 8 8.32 3.39 -5.55
N PHE A 9 7.88 3.34 -6.82
CA PHE A 9 7.08 2.26 -7.37
C PHE A 9 7.73 0.88 -7.31
N LEU A 10 9.06 0.78 -7.28
CA LEU A 10 9.76 -0.51 -7.13
C LEU A 10 9.59 -1.12 -5.73
N ARG A 11 9.23 -0.30 -4.75
CA ARG A 11 9.15 -0.66 -3.32
C ARG A 11 7.72 -0.87 -2.83
N ILE A 12 6.75 -0.70 -3.71
CA ILE A 12 5.32 -0.85 -3.40
C ILE A 12 4.94 -2.33 -3.45
N ARG A 13 4.07 -2.75 -2.55
CA ARG A 13 3.49 -4.10 -2.51
C ARG A 13 1.97 -4.02 -2.36
N PRO A 14 1.22 -5.06 -2.79
CA PRO A 14 -0.18 -5.20 -2.41
C PRO A 14 -0.39 -5.02 -0.90
N GLY A 15 -1.39 -4.22 -0.52
CA GLY A 15 -1.68 -3.85 0.86
C GLY A 15 -1.04 -2.53 1.33
N ASP A 16 -0.13 -1.93 0.55
CA ASP A 16 0.40 -0.60 0.85
C ASP A 16 -0.64 0.49 0.56
N HIS A 17 -0.62 1.54 1.38
CA HIS A 17 -1.32 2.78 1.09
C HIS A 17 -0.38 3.71 0.33
N VAL A 18 -0.89 4.36 -0.71
CA VAL A 18 -0.09 5.19 -1.61
C VAL A 18 -0.80 6.51 -1.91
N ALA A 19 -0.01 7.54 -2.15
CA ALA A 19 -0.48 8.78 -2.74
C ALA A 19 -0.31 8.69 -4.26
N VAL A 20 -1.41 8.90 -4.98
CA VAL A 20 -1.48 8.83 -6.43
C VAL A 20 -1.75 10.23 -6.97
N ARG A 21 -0.91 10.70 -7.91
CA ARG A 21 -1.13 11.94 -8.64
C ARG A 21 -2.18 11.74 -9.73
N GLY A 22 -3.12 12.66 -9.83
CA GLY A 22 -4.19 12.69 -10.81
C GLY A 22 -5.51 13.13 -10.20
N LEU A 23 -6.48 13.40 -11.07
CA LEU A 23 -7.82 13.82 -10.69
C LEU A 23 -8.47 12.79 -9.76
N HIS A 24 -8.88 13.23 -8.57
CA HIS A 24 -9.62 12.38 -7.64
C HIS A 24 -10.99 12.00 -8.23
N PRO A 25 -11.43 10.72 -8.15
CA PRO A 25 -12.65 10.25 -8.81
C PRO A 25 -13.94 10.97 -8.37
N SER A 26 -13.96 11.48 -7.14
CA SER A 26 -15.10 12.24 -6.59
C SER A 26 -14.82 13.72 -6.42
N SER A 27 -13.62 14.20 -6.75
CA SER A 27 -13.28 15.63 -6.67
C SER A 27 -12.27 16.01 -7.76
N PRO A 28 -12.74 16.52 -8.91
CA PRO A 28 -11.86 16.94 -10.00
C PRO A 28 -11.01 18.18 -9.66
N ALA A 29 -11.14 18.76 -8.47
CA ALA A 29 -10.29 19.84 -7.99
C ALA A 29 -9.02 19.35 -7.27
N SER A 30 -8.91 18.06 -6.96
CA SER A 30 -7.75 17.49 -6.28
C SER A 30 -6.79 16.87 -7.29
N ASP A 31 -5.53 17.32 -7.28
CA ASP A 31 -4.45 16.80 -8.13
C ASP A 31 -3.82 15.49 -7.61
N TRP A 32 -4.33 14.96 -6.50
CA TRP A 32 -3.89 13.71 -5.90
C TRP A 32 -4.99 13.07 -5.06
N TRP A 33 -4.81 11.77 -4.79
CA TRP A 33 -5.69 11.00 -3.92
C TRP A 33 -4.94 9.85 -3.24
N ILE A 34 -5.55 9.29 -2.19
CA ILE A 34 -4.97 8.16 -1.46
C ILE A 34 -5.67 6.88 -1.89
N GLY A 35 -4.87 5.83 -2.11
CA GLY A 35 -5.42 4.53 -2.42
C GLY A 35 -4.65 3.38 -1.81
N ALA A 36 -5.31 2.23 -1.73
CA ALA A 36 -4.71 0.97 -1.33
C ALA A 36 -4.33 0.16 -2.57
N VAL A 37 -3.09 -0.33 -2.60
CA VAL A 37 -2.56 -1.10 -3.72
C VAL A 37 -3.11 -2.51 -3.65
N LEU A 38 -3.75 -2.96 -4.73
CA LEU A 38 -4.31 -4.30 -4.84
C LEU A 38 -3.37 -5.23 -5.59
N HIS A 39 -2.86 -4.75 -6.73
CA HIS A 39 -2.00 -5.53 -7.60
C HIS A 39 -1.14 -4.60 -8.45
N CYS A 40 0.07 -5.02 -8.80
CA CYS A 40 0.92 -4.31 -9.76
C CYS A 40 1.45 -5.31 -10.78
N ASP A 41 1.27 -5.00 -12.06
CA ASP A 41 1.70 -5.83 -13.18
C ASP A 41 2.99 -5.27 -13.79
N GLY A 42 3.96 -6.17 -13.98
CA GLY A 42 5.20 -5.88 -14.71
C GLY A 42 4.93 -5.87 -16.20
N GLY A 43 5.09 -4.73 -16.86
CA GLY A 43 4.67 -4.57 -18.24
C GLY A 43 5.37 -5.53 -19.21
N ALA A 44 4.78 -5.74 -20.38
CA ALA A 44 5.30 -6.66 -21.42
C ALA A 44 6.76 -6.40 -21.87
N ARG A 45 7.35 -5.25 -21.52
CA ARG A 45 8.72 -4.86 -21.90
C ARG A 45 9.76 -5.00 -20.76
N GLY A 46 9.38 -5.45 -19.57
CA GLY A 46 10.32 -5.69 -18.47
C GLY A 46 9.65 -5.96 -17.12
N PRO A 47 10.39 -6.51 -16.13
CA PRO A 47 9.83 -6.89 -14.83
C PRO A 47 9.45 -5.71 -13.93
N GLN A 48 9.72 -4.45 -14.34
CA GLN A 48 9.31 -3.28 -13.59
C GLN A 48 7.79 -3.07 -13.71
N PRO A 49 7.09 -2.78 -12.59
CA PRO A 49 5.66 -2.54 -12.62
C PRO A 49 5.36 -1.32 -13.50
N SER A 50 4.53 -1.51 -14.52
CA SER A 50 4.09 -0.41 -15.41
C SER A 50 2.71 0.07 -15.03
N LEU A 51 1.85 -0.82 -14.52
CA LEU A 51 0.48 -0.53 -14.14
C LEU A 51 0.18 -1.11 -12.76
N CYS A 52 -0.50 -0.35 -11.93
CA CYS A 52 -0.96 -0.78 -10.62
C CYS A 52 -2.47 -0.56 -10.49
N GLN A 53 -3.16 -1.55 -9.95
CA GLN A 53 -4.55 -1.45 -9.52
C GLN A 53 -4.58 -0.90 -8.10
N VAL A 54 -5.26 0.23 -7.94
CA VAL A 54 -5.33 0.96 -6.68
C VAL A 54 -6.80 1.27 -6.38
N ALA A 55 -7.29 0.87 -5.20
CA ALA A 55 -8.61 1.24 -4.72
C ALA A 55 -8.55 2.60 -4.01
N CYS A 56 -9.36 3.56 -4.43
CA CYS A 56 -9.48 4.84 -3.74
C CYS A 56 -10.08 4.63 -2.35
N ILE A 57 -9.46 5.20 -1.30
CA ILE A 57 -9.94 5.02 0.08
C ILE A 57 -11.27 5.73 0.34
N ASP A 58 -11.55 6.83 -0.36
CA ASP A 58 -12.72 7.65 -0.13
C ASP A 58 -13.96 7.07 -0.83
N THR A 59 -13.76 6.39 -1.96
CA THR A 59 -14.86 5.97 -2.85
C THR A 59 -14.98 4.46 -3.00
N GLY A 60 -13.91 3.71 -2.71
CA GLY A 60 -13.80 2.27 -2.98
C GLY A 60 -13.65 1.91 -4.46
N ILE A 61 -13.64 2.87 -5.39
CA ILE A 61 -13.47 2.61 -6.82
C ILE A 61 -12.04 2.17 -7.09
N ILE A 62 -11.88 1.12 -7.91
CA ILE A 62 -10.59 0.61 -8.34
C ILE A 62 -10.18 1.30 -9.63
N HIS A 63 -8.97 1.87 -9.62
CA HIS A 63 -8.35 2.51 -10.77
C HIS A 63 -7.08 1.78 -11.16
N THR A 64 -6.88 1.58 -12.47
CA THR A 64 -5.59 1.18 -13.01
C THR A 64 -4.80 2.44 -13.32
N VAL A 65 -3.68 2.64 -12.62
CA VAL A 65 -2.81 3.81 -12.76
C VAL A 65 -1.42 3.39 -13.18
N ASN A 66 -0.70 4.29 -13.86
CA ASN A 66 0.70 4.05 -14.17
C ASN A 66 1.54 4.11 -12.89
N ALA A 67 2.59 3.31 -12.85
CA ALA A 67 3.45 3.23 -11.67
C ALA A 67 4.15 4.58 -11.35
N ASP A 68 4.37 5.44 -12.35
CA ASP A 68 4.95 6.78 -12.17
C ASP A 68 3.97 7.78 -11.52
N GLN A 69 2.67 7.52 -11.60
CA GLN A 69 1.66 8.34 -10.95
C GLN A 69 1.67 8.16 -9.44
N ILE A 70 2.28 7.08 -8.92
CA ILE A 70 2.45 6.88 -7.49
C ILE A 70 3.63 7.71 -7.01
N VAL A 71 3.35 8.73 -6.22
CA VAL A 71 4.36 9.69 -5.76
C VAL A 71 4.92 9.36 -4.39
N ASP A 72 4.14 8.68 -3.54
CA ASP A 72 4.61 8.28 -2.22
C ASP A 72 3.92 7.01 -1.70
N ARG A 73 4.61 6.28 -0.82
CA ARG A 73 4.07 5.16 -0.04
C ARG A 73 3.83 5.65 1.38
N LEU A 74 2.57 5.67 1.78
CA LEU A 74 2.15 6.09 3.10
C LEU A 74 2.38 4.95 4.10
N ARG A 75 3.01 5.29 5.23
CA ARG A 75 3.07 4.39 6.37
C ARG A 75 1.88 4.67 7.28
N PRO A 76 1.27 3.64 7.83
CA PRO A 76 0.27 3.85 8.85
C PRO A 76 1.01 4.42 10.08
N GLY A 77 0.40 5.40 10.74
CA GLY A 77 1.01 6.15 11.82
C GLY A 77 1.27 5.28 13.06
N PRO A 78 2.06 5.74 14.04
CA PRO A 78 2.33 4.97 15.26
C PRO A 78 1.06 4.58 16.06
N GLY A 79 -0.11 5.18 15.78
CA GLY A 79 -1.38 4.87 16.45
C GLY A 79 -2.10 3.60 15.96
N ASP A 80 -1.85 3.13 14.74
CA ASP A 80 -2.52 1.92 14.20
C ASP A 80 -1.78 0.61 14.53
N ALA A 81 -0.45 0.67 14.70
CA ALA A 81 0.34 -0.49 15.14
C ALA A 81 -0.07 -0.99 16.54
N GLN A 82 -0.45 -0.08 17.45
CA GLN A 82 -0.89 -0.41 18.81
C GLN A 82 -2.32 -0.98 18.87
N SER A 83 -3.11 -0.78 17.80
CA SER A 83 -4.51 -1.22 17.73
C SER A 83 -4.67 -2.58 17.06
N ARG A 84 -3.60 -3.18 16.52
CA ARG A 84 -3.65 -4.59 16.12
C ARG A 84 -3.74 -5.45 17.39
N PRO A 85 -4.81 -6.23 17.57
CA PRO A 85 -4.81 -7.21 18.65
C PRO A 85 -3.60 -8.13 18.44
N SER A 86 -2.83 -8.33 19.51
CA SER A 86 -1.76 -9.32 19.54
C SER A 86 -2.28 -10.62 18.92
N PRO A 87 -1.52 -11.29 18.04
CA PRO A 87 -1.96 -12.59 17.52
C PRO A 87 -2.33 -13.48 18.70
N PRO A 88 -3.45 -14.22 18.64
CA PRO A 88 -3.86 -15.07 19.74
C PRO A 88 -2.69 -16.01 20.04
N GLY A 89 -2.08 -15.86 21.22
CA GLY A 89 -0.97 -16.69 21.64
C GLY A 89 -1.38 -18.15 21.53
N ASN A 90 -0.55 -18.97 20.88
CA ASN A 90 -0.83 -20.38 20.62
C ASN A 90 -1.35 -21.04 21.90
N LEU A 91 -2.57 -21.60 21.86
CA LEU A 91 -3.22 -22.28 22.99
C LEU A 91 -2.33 -23.37 23.62
N ARG A 92 -1.40 -23.90 22.82
CA ARG A 92 -0.41 -24.90 23.20
C ARG A 92 0.66 -24.40 24.18
N GLU A 93 1.02 -23.11 24.14
CA GLU A 93 1.93 -22.51 25.12
C GLU A 93 1.21 -22.19 26.45
N GLN A 94 -0.05 -21.78 26.39
CA GLN A 94 -0.84 -21.45 27.58
C GLN A 94 -1.22 -22.69 28.41
N ALA A 95 -1.41 -23.85 27.77
CA ALA A 95 -1.63 -25.11 28.48
C ALA A 95 -0.39 -25.58 29.27
N LYS A 96 0.82 -25.16 28.87
CA LYS A 96 2.08 -25.53 29.53
C LYS A 96 2.42 -24.63 30.72
N ALA A 97 1.82 -23.45 30.83
CA ALA A 97 2.00 -22.52 31.95
C ALA A 97 1.02 -22.75 33.13
N ARG A 98 -0.01 -23.58 32.94
CA ARG A 98 -0.96 -23.96 34.01
C ARG A 98 -0.72 -25.37 34.58
N GLY A 99 0.31 -26.07 34.10
CA GLY A 99 0.65 -27.42 34.53
C GLY A 99 2.12 -27.56 34.89
N SER A 100 2.34 -27.82 36.19
CA SER A 100 3.59 -28.10 36.92
C SER A 100 4.40 -26.90 37.41
#